data_AF-A0A0N0MF42-F1
#
_entry.id   AF-A0A0N0MF42-F1
#
_cell.length_a   1.000
_cell.length_b   1.000
_cell.length_c   1.000
_cell.angle_alpha   90.00
_cell.angle_beta   90.00
_cell.angle_gamma   90.00
#
_symmetry.space_group_name_H-M   'P 1'
#
loop_
_entity.id
_entity.type
_entity.pdbx_description
1 polymer ?
#
loop_
_entity_poly.entity_id
_entity_poly.type
_entity_poly.pdbx_seq_one_letter_code
_entity_poly.pdbx_strand_id
1 'polypeptide(L)'
;MSPDEDEAWGDPPRRLPRPVVPEFHVEGFDGPLDLLLDLAERQRLDMGVLSIADLADQFVEEAERLAQTTPLMQRADWVIWIARLVFLRSRLLFATQAEKHAAENEARRTVDQIDELLRMRAAADWLEAMPQFGVSVFAQGKAVVESGVSGRQGTYFSLMEACLGVLERELARVETSVPVYRINLPTYWRVTDALALVRKKIGEGTARNIWKDCMPARAPAEPVGAISRRATVAATFVAGLELVRQGEMSAKQMAFLM
;
A
#
# COMPACT_ATOMS: atom_id res chain seq x y z
N MET A 1 45.75 15.43 -18.30
CA MET A 1 45.17 14.94 -17.03
C MET A 1 43.80 15.58 -16.89
N SER A 2 42.77 14.89 -17.38
CA SER A 2 41.47 14.90 -16.71
C SER A 2 41.57 13.91 -15.54
N PRO A 3 40.99 14.25 -14.39
CA PRO A 3 39.73 13.60 -13.97
C PRO A 3 38.72 14.66 -13.50
N ASP A 4 37.44 14.55 -13.89
CA ASP A 4 36.36 13.84 -13.15
C ASP A 4 35.99 14.67 -11.89
N GLU A 5 34.76 15.06 -11.59
CA GLU A 5 33.43 14.71 -12.05
C GLU A 5 32.48 15.78 -11.48
N ASP A 6 31.33 15.92 -12.11
CA ASP A 6 30.19 16.70 -11.64
C ASP A 6 29.83 16.33 -10.20
N GLU A 7 30.21 17.16 -9.23
CA GLU A 7 29.78 16.97 -7.85
C GLU A 7 28.33 17.43 -7.70
N ALA A 8 27.46 16.49 -8.04
CA ALA A 8 26.01 16.51 -7.88
C ALA A 8 25.62 16.66 -6.40
N TRP A 9 25.84 17.84 -5.83
CA TRP A 9 25.34 18.19 -4.51
C TRP A 9 23.86 18.57 -4.61
N GLY A 10 23.01 17.57 -4.39
CA GLY A 10 21.62 17.79 -3.99
C GLY A 10 20.67 16.75 -4.57
N ASP A 11 20.59 15.59 -3.93
CA ASP A 11 19.34 14.81 -3.94
C ASP A 11 18.19 15.81 -3.68
N PRO A 12 17.16 15.93 -4.53
CA PRO A 12 15.98 16.73 -4.19
C PRO A 12 15.46 16.24 -2.84
N PRO A 13 14.89 17.12 -2.00
CA PRO A 13 14.46 16.75 -0.64
C PRO A 13 13.62 15.48 -0.73
N ARG A 14 14.13 14.39 -0.13
CA ARG A 14 13.43 13.11 -0.11
C ARG A 14 12.06 13.38 0.49
N ARG A 15 11.00 13.12 -0.29
CA ARG A 15 9.64 13.06 0.25
C ARG A 15 9.71 12.19 1.49
N LEU A 16 9.39 12.74 2.66
CA LEU A 16 9.07 11.87 3.79
C LEU A 16 7.92 10.98 3.29
N PRO A 17 8.02 9.65 3.44
CA PRO A 17 6.85 8.82 3.23
C PRO A 17 5.75 9.43 4.12
N ARG A 18 4.65 9.89 3.51
CA ARG A 18 3.46 10.24 4.29
C ARG A 18 3.22 9.07 5.25
N PRO A 19 2.86 9.31 6.53
CA PRO A 19 2.49 8.24 7.44
C PRO A 19 1.41 7.36 6.78
N VAL A 20 1.83 6.24 6.20
CA VAL A 20 0.97 5.38 5.37
C VAL A 20 0.10 4.57 6.32
N VAL A 21 -1.05 5.14 6.72
CA VAL A 21 -2.26 4.33 6.64
C VAL A 21 -2.26 3.80 5.20
N PRO A 22 -2.36 2.49 4.94
CA PRO A 22 -2.45 2.00 3.57
C PRO A 22 -3.76 2.51 2.95
N GLU A 23 -3.74 3.75 2.50
CA GLU A 23 -4.65 4.30 1.52
C GLU A 23 -4.37 3.52 0.26
N PHE A 24 -5.36 2.73 -0.14
CA PHE A 24 -5.30 2.01 -1.40
C PHE A 24 -5.40 3.07 -2.49
N HIS A 25 -4.25 3.43 -3.07
CA HIS A 25 -4.20 4.37 -4.18
C HIS A 25 -4.80 3.67 -5.38
N VAL A 26 -5.91 4.19 -5.85
CA VAL A 26 -6.59 3.68 -7.03
C VAL A 26 -5.85 4.23 -8.24
N GLU A 27 -4.97 3.44 -8.85
CA GLU A 27 -4.13 3.85 -9.99
C GLU A 27 -3.38 5.20 -9.81
N GLY A 28 -3.06 5.57 -8.57
CA GLY A 28 -2.31 6.79 -8.24
C GLY A 28 -3.14 7.93 -7.64
N PHE A 29 -4.45 7.75 -7.42
CA PHE A 29 -5.31 8.76 -6.80
C PHE A 29 -5.63 8.46 -5.33
N ASP A 30 -5.60 9.50 -4.49
CA ASP A 30 -5.89 9.45 -3.05
C ASP A 30 -7.40 9.47 -2.73
N GLY A 31 -8.26 9.67 -3.75
CA GLY A 31 -9.71 9.68 -3.57
C GLY A 31 -10.48 10.21 -4.79
N PRO A 32 -11.81 10.27 -4.73
CA PRO A 32 -12.65 10.72 -5.85
C PRO A 32 -12.42 12.20 -6.18
N LEU A 33 -12.11 13.02 -5.18
CA LEU A 33 -11.85 14.43 -5.40
C LEU A 33 -10.55 14.63 -6.18
N ASP A 34 -9.50 13.89 -5.85
CA ASP A 34 -8.21 13.98 -6.53
C ASP A 34 -8.35 13.61 -8.01
N LEU A 35 -9.10 12.54 -8.31
CA LEU A 35 -9.42 12.19 -9.69
C LEU A 35 -10.23 13.28 -10.39
N LEU A 36 -11.27 13.81 -9.73
CA LEU A 36 -12.10 14.87 -10.31
C LEU A 36 -11.27 16.10 -10.67
N LEU A 37 -10.34 16.49 -9.80
CA LEU A 37 -9.45 17.62 -10.03
C LEU A 37 -8.47 17.35 -11.18
N ASP A 38 -7.90 16.14 -11.26
CA ASP A 38 -7.01 15.76 -12.36
C ASP A 38 -7.74 15.75 -13.73
N LEU A 39 -8.95 15.19 -13.80
CA LEU A 39 -9.77 15.26 -15.02
C LEU A 39 -10.13 16.70 -15.39
N ALA A 40 -10.49 17.52 -14.41
CA ALA A 40 -10.80 18.93 -14.63
C ALA A 40 -9.58 19.72 -15.14
N GLU A 41 -8.39 19.44 -14.61
CA GLU A 41 -7.14 20.06 -15.03
C GLU A 41 -6.79 19.67 -16.48
N ARG A 42 -6.89 18.37 -16.82
CA ARG A 42 -6.69 17.88 -18.20
C ARG A 42 -7.66 18.53 -19.18
N GLN A 43 -8.95 18.55 -18.87
CA GLN A 43 -9.96 19.17 -19.73
C GLN A 43 -9.71 20.66 -19.94
N ARG A 44 -9.29 21.36 -18.88
CA ARG A 44 -8.98 22.80 -18.94
C ARG A 44 -7.76 23.07 -19.83
N LEU A 45 -6.76 22.20 -19.82
CA LEU A 45 -5.60 22.30 -20.71
C LEU A 45 -5.99 22.08 -22.18
N ASP A 46 -6.92 21.17 -22.46
CA ASP A 46 -7.35 20.83 -23.82
C ASP A 46 -8.29 21.89 -24.44
N MET A 47 -9.30 22.35 -23.69
CA MET A 47 -10.36 23.23 -24.22
C MET A 47 -10.31 24.67 -23.71
N GLY A 48 -9.49 24.98 -22.70
CA GLY A 48 -9.41 26.30 -22.06
C GLY A 48 -10.62 26.67 -21.17
N VAL A 49 -11.77 26.01 -21.36
CA VAL A 49 -13.01 26.22 -20.59
C VAL A 49 -13.52 24.88 -20.07
N LEU A 50 -13.84 24.82 -18.78
CA LEU A 50 -14.36 23.61 -18.12
C LEU A 50 -15.84 23.41 -18.47
N SER A 51 -16.17 22.25 -19.05
CA SER A 51 -17.55 21.85 -19.37
C SER A 51 -18.00 20.75 -18.41
N ILE A 52 -18.99 21.05 -17.58
CA ILE A 52 -19.52 20.10 -16.58
C ILE A 52 -20.13 18.86 -17.21
N ALA A 53 -20.74 18.99 -18.38
CA ALA A 53 -21.36 17.85 -19.04
C ALA A 53 -20.31 16.81 -19.44
N ASP A 54 -19.19 17.27 -20.01
CA ASP A 54 -18.11 16.38 -20.44
C ASP A 54 -17.30 15.87 -19.24
N LEU A 55 -17.08 16.71 -18.22
CA LEU A 55 -16.42 16.31 -16.98
C LEU A 55 -17.20 15.19 -16.27
N ALA A 56 -18.54 15.27 -16.26
CA ALA A 56 -19.39 14.23 -15.70
C ALA A 56 -19.19 12.88 -16.42
N ASP A 57 -19.06 12.90 -17.75
CA ASP A 57 -18.88 11.69 -18.55
C ASP A 57 -17.52 11.06 -18.32
N GLN A 58 -16.47 11.87 -18.35
CA GLN A 58 -15.11 11.41 -18.05
C GLN A 58 -15.03 10.85 -16.63
N PHE A 59 -15.64 11.52 -15.66
CA PHE A 59 -15.61 11.06 -14.27
C PHE A 59 -16.33 9.73 -14.09
N VAL A 60 -17.48 9.51 -14.76
CA VAL A 60 -18.19 8.22 -14.71
C VAL A 60 -17.39 7.11 -15.37
N GLU A 61 -16.85 7.35 -16.57
CA GLU A 61 -16.06 6.36 -17.32
C GLU A 61 -14.84 5.91 -16.51
N GLU A 62 -14.13 6.88 -15.95
CA GLU A 62 -12.95 6.66 -15.14
C GLU A 62 -13.28 5.95 -13.82
N ALA A 63 -14.37 6.36 -13.16
CA ALA A 63 -14.87 5.70 -11.95
C ALA A 63 -15.27 4.24 -12.20
N GLU A 64 -15.89 3.93 -13.33
CA GLU A 64 -16.25 2.56 -13.72
C GLU A 64 -15.02 1.69 -14.00
N ARG A 65 -13.99 2.25 -14.66
CA ARG A 65 -12.71 1.55 -14.85
C ARG A 65 -12.11 1.18 -13.49
N LEU A 66 -12.05 2.16 -12.60
CA LEU A 66 -11.44 2.02 -11.28
C LEU A 66 -12.26 1.15 -10.32
N ALA A 67 -13.57 1.09 -10.49
CA ALA A 67 -14.45 0.23 -9.70
C ALA A 67 -14.11 -1.27 -9.83
N GLN A 68 -13.44 -1.68 -10.91
CA GLN A 68 -13.00 -3.06 -11.13
C GLN A 68 -11.85 -3.46 -10.18
N THR A 69 -11.04 -2.50 -9.76
CA THR A 69 -9.84 -2.72 -8.93
C THR A 69 -10.02 -2.26 -7.48
N THR A 70 -11.02 -1.42 -7.20
CA THR A 70 -11.19 -0.76 -5.89
C THR A 70 -12.20 -1.48 -4.99
N PRO A 71 -11.93 -1.66 -3.67
CA PRO A 71 -12.90 -2.21 -2.73
C PRO A 71 -14.21 -1.42 -2.67
N LEU A 72 -15.34 -2.10 -2.44
CA LEU A 72 -16.68 -1.48 -2.42
C LEU A 72 -16.77 -0.29 -1.44
N MET A 73 -16.10 -0.39 -0.28
CA MET A 73 -16.18 0.63 0.78
C MET A 73 -15.59 1.98 0.35
N GLN A 74 -14.52 1.97 -0.47
CA GLN A 74 -13.89 3.19 -0.99
C GLN A 74 -14.68 3.82 -2.15
N ARG A 75 -15.54 3.04 -2.82
CA ARG A 75 -16.37 3.53 -3.93
C ARG A 75 -17.55 4.38 -3.47
N ALA A 76 -17.92 4.35 -2.19
CA ALA A 76 -19.09 5.06 -1.69
C ALA A 76 -19.00 6.58 -1.93
N ASP A 77 -17.82 7.17 -1.70
CA ASP A 77 -17.60 8.61 -1.87
C ASP A 77 -17.63 9.04 -3.35
N TRP A 78 -17.33 8.12 -4.27
CA TRP A 78 -17.38 8.35 -5.71
C TRP A 78 -18.81 8.52 -6.19
N VAL A 79 -19.73 7.70 -5.65
CA VAL A 79 -21.15 7.72 -6.03
C VAL A 79 -21.77 9.09 -5.74
N ILE A 80 -21.35 9.79 -4.68
CA ILE A 80 -21.87 11.12 -4.34
C ILE A 80 -21.51 12.13 -5.43
N TRP A 81 -20.25 12.18 -5.85
CA TRP A 81 -19.79 13.09 -6.89
C TRP A 81 -20.36 12.73 -8.26
N ILE A 82 -20.39 11.43 -8.60
CA ILE A 82 -21.04 10.94 -9.83
C ILE A 82 -22.50 11.37 -9.86
N ALA A 83 -23.27 11.08 -8.81
CA ALA A 83 -24.68 11.40 -8.76
C ALA A 83 -24.92 12.90 -8.92
N ARG A 84 -24.11 13.74 -8.26
CA ARG A 84 -24.21 15.20 -8.37
C ARG A 84 -23.93 15.68 -9.80
N LEU A 85 -22.83 15.22 -10.42
CA LEU A 85 -22.43 15.65 -11.76
C LEU A 85 -23.38 15.14 -12.84
N VAL A 86 -23.81 13.87 -12.76
CA VAL A 86 -24.77 13.27 -13.69
C VAL A 86 -26.15 13.94 -13.57
N PHE A 87 -26.59 14.24 -12.35
CA PHE A 87 -27.83 14.99 -12.13
C PHE A 87 -27.77 16.37 -12.79
N LEU A 88 -26.65 17.08 -12.61
CA LEU A 88 -26.44 18.39 -13.18
C LEU A 88 -26.36 18.34 -14.72
N ARG A 89 -25.66 17.34 -15.28
CA ARG A 89 -25.64 17.05 -16.72
C ARG A 89 -27.04 16.80 -17.28
N SER A 90 -27.82 15.94 -16.63
CA SER A 90 -29.19 15.63 -17.06
C SER A 90 -30.07 16.89 -17.10
N ARG A 91 -29.98 17.76 -16.08
CA ARG A 91 -30.70 19.03 -16.05
C ARG A 91 -30.26 20.01 -17.14
N LEU A 92 -28.99 20.01 -17.52
CA LEU A 92 -28.51 20.86 -18.62
C LEU A 92 -29.05 20.40 -19.98
N LEU A 93 -29.31 19.09 -20.14
CA LEU A 93 -29.77 18.49 -21.40
C LEU A 93 -31.29 18.47 -21.57
N PHE A 94 -32.06 18.22 -20.49
CA PHE A 94 -33.49 17.89 -20.58
C PHE A 94 -34.46 18.88 -19.90
N ALA A 95 -34.00 20.07 -19.49
CA ALA A 95 -34.82 21.03 -18.73
C ALA A 95 -35.68 21.97 -19.60
N THR A 96 -36.79 22.45 -19.03
CA THR A 96 -37.54 23.59 -19.60
C THR A 96 -36.70 24.87 -19.59
N GLN A 97 -37.05 25.90 -20.36
CA GLN A 97 -36.23 27.12 -20.51
C GLN A 97 -35.87 27.79 -19.17
N ALA A 98 -36.81 27.86 -18.22
CA ALA A 98 -36.58 28.45 -16.90
C ALA A 98 -35.68 27.58 -16.01
N GLU A 99 -35.89 26.26 -16.02
CA GLU A 99 -35.08 25.29 -15.29
C GLU A 99 -33.66 25.18 -15.85
N LYS A 100 -33.50 25.39 -17.16
CA LYS A 100 -32.20 25.41 -17.84
C LYS A 100 -31.33 26.55 -17.35
N HIS A 101 -31.87 27.77 -17.23
CA HIS A 101 -31.12 28.89 -16.66
C HIS A 101 -30.71 28.65 -15.20
N ALA A 102 -31.56 28.01 -14.40
CA ALA A 102 -31.20 27.63 -13.04
C ALA A 102 -30.07 26.58 -13.02
N ALA A 103 -30.12 25.58 -13.89
CA ALA A 103 -29.09 24.56 -14.03
C ALA A 103 -27.75 25.15 -14.53
N GLU A 104 -27.78 26.08 -15.48
CA GLU A 104 -26.59 26.79 -15.97
C GLU A 104 -25.91 27.60 -14.86
N ASN A 105 -26.69 28.26 -13.99
CA ASN A 105 -26.15 28.98 -12.85
C ASN A 105 -25.52 28.05 -11.81
N GLU A 106 -26.17 26.90 -11.54
CA GLU A 106 -25.64 25.89 -10.63
C GLU A 106 -24.37 25.22 -11.18
N ALA A 107 -24.33 25.01 -12.50
CA ALA A 107 -23.15 24.55 -13.22
C ALA A 107 -21.99 25.53 -13.06
N ARG A 108 -22.20 26.82 -13.32
CA ARG A 108 -21.16 27.85 -13.14
C ARG A 108 -20.60 27.86 -11.72
N ARG A 109 -21.46 27.84 -10.70
CA ARG A 109 -21.01 27.77 -9.29
C ARG A 109 -20.17 26.53 -9.00
N THR A 110 -20.53 25.39 -9.58
CA THR A 110 -19.79 24.13 -9.40
C THR A 110 -18.43 24.20 -10.10
N VAL A 111 -18.36 24.79 -11.29
CA VAL A 111 -17.07 25.07 -11.97
C VAL A 111 -16.21 25.98 -11.10
N ASP A 112 -16.76 27.07 -10.57
CA ASP A 112 -16.02 28.01 -9.72
C ASP A 112 -15.44 27.32 -8.47
N GLN A 113 -16.20 26.40 -7.85
CA GLN A 113 -15.74 25.58 -6.72
C GLN A 113 -14.57 24.68 -7.11
N ILE A 114 -14.65 24.02 -8.26
CA ILE A 114 -13.57 23.15 -8.75
C ILE A 114 -12.31 23.98 -9.05
N ASP A 115 -12.47 25.15 -9.66
CA ASP A 115 -11.37 26.07 -9.94
C ASP A 115 -10.68 26.58 -8.67
N GLU A 116 -11.45 26.85 -7.61
CA GLU A 116 -10.90 27.22 -6.30
C GLU A 116 -10.08 26.09 -5.70
N LEU A 117 -10.59 24.85 -5.77
CA LEU A 117 -9.88 23.66 -5.29
C LEU A 117 -8.59 23.40 -6.06
N LEU A 118 -8.58 23.61 -7.39
CA LEU A 118 -7.35 23.53 -8.19
C LEU A 118 -6.30 24.55 -7.75
N ARG A 119 -6.71 25.79 -7.42
CA ARG A 119 -5.79 26.80 -6.90
C ARG A 119 -5.25 26.42 -5.52
N MET A 120 -6.08 25.84 -4.66
CA MET A 120 -5.66 25.33 -3.36
C MET A 120 -4.67 24.18 -3.52
N ARG A 121 -4.89 23.26 -4.46
CA ARG A 121 -3.95 22.18 -4.81
C ARG A 121 -2.60 22.74 -5.25
N ALA A 122 -2.59 23.67 -6.20
CA ALA A 122 -1.36 24.30 -6.65
C ALA A 122 -0.61 25.04 -5.53
N ALA A 123 -1.34 25.68 -4.61
CA ALA A 123 -0.75 26.31 -3.43
C ALA A 123 -0.17 25.28 -2.45
N ALA A 124 -0.85 24.15 -2.24
CA ALA A 124 -0.35 23.04 -1.43
C ALA A 124 0.94 22.45 -2.03
N ASP A 125 0.97 22.21 -3.34
CA ASP A 125 2.16 21.71 -4.04
C ASP A 125 3.33 22.70 -3.92
N TRP A 126 3.05 24.00 -4.03
CA TRP A 126 4.05 25.05 -3.83
C TRP A 126 4.58 25.08 -2.39
N LEU A 127 3.70 24.93 -1.39
CA LEU A 127 4.09 24.84 0.01
C LEU A 127 4.92 23.59 0.30
N GLU A 128 4.56 22.45 -0.29
CA GLU A 128 5.30 21.19 -0.14
C GLU A 128 6.71 21.28 -0.75
N ALA A 129 6.86 21.98 -1.88
CA ALA A 129 8.15 22.21 -2.53
C ALA A 129 9.09 23.14 -1.75
N MET A 130 8.57 23.94 -0.81
CA MET A 130 9.40 24.83 -0.01
C MET A 130 10.23 24.06 1.04
N PRO A 131 11.42 24.58 1.42
CA PRO A 131 12.21 23.97 2.49
C PRO A 131 11.44 23.98 3.82
N GLN A 132 11.17 22.79 4.37
CA GLN A 132 10.40 22.62 5.59
C GLN A 132 11.32 22.53 6.81
N PHE A 133 10.93 23.26 7.85
CA PHE A 133 11.63 23.24 9.13
C PHE A 133 11.53 21.85 9.79
N GLY A 134 12.66 21.30 10.23
CA GLY A 134 12.76 19.94 10.78
C GLY A 134 12.87 18.83 9.74
N VAL A 135 12.81 19.14 8.44
CA VAL A 135 13.00 18.16 7.34
C VAL A 135 14.22 18.53 6.50
N SER A 136 14.21 19.69 5.87
CA SER A 136 15.32 20.20 5.04
C SER A 136 16.01 21.40 5.66
N VAL A 137 15.33 22.14 6.54
CA VAL A 137 15.92 23.23 7.32
C VAL A 137 15.90 22.86 8.79
N PHE A 138 17.07 22.68 9.40
CA PHE A 138 17.18 22.42 10.84
C PHE A 138 17.58 23.71 11.55
N ALA A 139 16.84 24.10 12.59
CA ALA A 139 17.36 25.15 13.48
C ALA A 139 18.67 24.67 14.09
N GLN A 140 19.65 25.56 14.09
CA GLN A 140 20.78 25.42 14.99
C GLN A 140 20.21 25.41 16.42
N GLY A 141 20.47 24.34 17.16
CA GLY A 141 20.08 24.24 18.56
C GLY A 141 20.64 25.43 19.29
N LYS A 142 19.79 26.37 19.68
CA LYS A 142 20.17 27.51 20.49
C LYS A 142 20.75 26.91 21.77
N ALA A 143 22.08 26.93 21.92
CA ALA A 143 22.73 26.75 23.21
C ALA A 143 22.44 28.00 24.04
N VAL A 144 21.17 28.19 24.38
CA VAL A 144 20.72 29.18 25.35
C VAL A 144 21.03 28.56 26.70
N VAL A 145 22.29 28.69 27.11
CA VAL A 145 22.59 28.87 28.52
C VAL A 145 22.22 30.32 28.83
N GLU A 146 20.92 30.61 28.88
CA GLU A 146 20.45 31.78 29.63
C GLU A 146 20.48 31.35 31.09
N SER A 147 21.64 31.55 31.72
CA SER A 147 21.80 31.62 33.17
C SER A 147 21.13 32.89 33.68
N GLY A 148 19.80 32.92 33.53
CA GLY A 148 18.89 33.89 34.09
C GLY A 148 17.65 33.12 34.43
N VAL A 149 17.54 32.66 35.68
CA VAL A 149 16.35 31.99 36.20
C VAL A 149 15.22 33.04 36.23
N SER A 150 14.59 33.26 35.08
CA SER A 150 13.27 33.85 35.04
C SER A 150 12.32 32.74 35.46
N GLY A 151 11.90 32.78 36.72
CA GLY A 151 10.94 31.86 37.33
C GLY A 151 9.56 31.95 36.66
N ARG A 152 9.45 31.48 35.42
CA ARG A 152 8.18 31.12 34.82
C ARG A 152 7.82 29.75 35.38
N GLN A 153 7.03 29.78 36.45
CA GLN A 153 6.38 28.60 36.98
C GLN A 153 5.46 28.04 35.89
N GLY A 154 5.87 26.94 35.25
CA GLY A 154 4.93 26.12 34.50
C GLY A 154 3.89 25.60 35.48
N THR A 155 2.61 25.92 35.24
CA THR A 155 1.51 25.31 35.99
C THR A 155 1.45 23.81 35.70
N TYR A 156 0.91 23.00 36.61
CA TYR A 156 0.66 21.58 36.37
C TYR A 156 -0.05 21.30 35.03
N PHE A 157 -0.93 22.20 34.61
CA PHE A 157 -1.59 22.16 33.31
C PHE A 157 -0.60 22.21 32.12
N SER A 158 0.41 23.09 32.17
CA SER A 158 1.43 23.17 31.12
C SER A 158 2.31 21.91 31.04
N LEU A 159 2.55 21.25 32.18
CA LEU A 159 3.23 19.95 32.21
C LEU A 159 2.33 18.88 31.57
N MET A 160 1.04 18.89 31.89
CA MET A 160 0.09 17.94 31.32
C MET A 160 -0.04 18.11 29.80
N GLU A 161 -0.13 19.35 29.30
CA GLU A 161 -0.15 19.65 27.85
C GLU A 161 1.14 19.21 27.16
N ALA A 162 2.30 19.46 27.78
CA ALA A 162 3.57 19.02 27.23
C ALA A 162 3.67 17.48 27.19
N CYS A 163 3.24 16.79 28.25
CA CYS A 163 3.19 15.34 28.30
C CYS A 163 2.22 14.76 27.27
N LEU A 164 1.05 15.39 27.10
CA LEU A 164 0.06 15.00 26.10
C LEU A 164 0.64 15.13 24.69
N GLY A 165 1.28 16.27 24.37
CA GLY A 165 1.88 16.48 23.05
C GLY A 165 3.04 15.52 22.74
N VAL A 166 3.77 15.04 23.76
CA VAL A 166 4.77 13.98 23.58
C VAL A 166 4.08 12.64 23.33
N LEU A 167 3.05 12.29 24.11
CA LEU A 167 2.29 11.06 23.93
C LEU A 167 1.59 11.00 22.58
N GLU A 168 1.00 12.09 22.10
CA GLU A 168 0.37 12.17 20.77
C GLU A 168 1.39 11.97 19.64
N ARG A 169 2.61 12.51 19.78
CA ARG A 169 3.68 12.28 18.80
C ARG A 169 4.14 10.82 18.78
N GLU A 170 4.28 10.19 19.95
CA GLU A 170 4.62 8.77 20.01
C GLU A 170 3.47 7.89 19.52
N LEU A 171 2.21 8.26 19.80
CA LEU A 171 1.04 7.56 19.29
C LEU A 171 0.96 7.65 17.75
N ALA A 172 1.17 8.83 17.17
CA ALA A 172 1.21 9.02 15.73
C ALA A 172 2.31 8.17 15.06
N ARG A 173 3.46 7.97 15.74
CA ARG A 173 4.52 7.03 15.27
C ARG A 173 4.08 5.57 15.36
N VAL A 174 3.31 5.19 16.37
CA VAL A 174 2.82 3.82 16.54
C VAL A 174 1.69 3.51 15.56
N GLU A 175 0.78 4.45 15.29
CA GLU A 175 -0.30 4.29 14.29
C GLU A 175 0.25 4.07 12.88
N THR A 176 1.38 4.69 12.51
CA THR A 176 2.07 4.38 11.24
C THR A 176 2.67 2.98 11.16
N SER A 177 2.88 2.34 12.30
CA SER A 177 3.36 0.97 12.38
C SER A 177 2.20 0.03 12.67
N VAL A 178 1.19 -0.03 11.79
CA VAL A 178 0.24 -1.16 11.84
C VAL A 178 1.08 -2.42 11.61
N PRO A 179 1.25 -3.33 12.59
CA PRO A 179 1.98 -4.55 12.34
C PRO A 179 1.16 -5.32 11.31
N VAL A 180 1.67 -5.40 10.08
CA VAL A 180 1.07 -6.22 9.02
C VAL A 180 0.92 -7.61 9.61
N TYR A 181 -0.31 -8.01 9.89
CA TYR A 181 -0.60 -9.36 10.38
C TYR A 181 -0.32 -10.32 9.23
N ARG A 182 0.95 -10.72 9.08
CA ARG A 182 1.34 -11.79 8.20
C ARG A 182 0.93 -13.08 8.91
N ILE A 183 -0.11 -13.72 8.38
CA ILE A 183 -0.34 -15.13 8.68
C ILE A 183 0.95 -15.84 8.23
N ASN A 184 1.75 -16.28 9.20
CA ASN A 184 2.86 -17.17 8.92
C ASN A 184 2.23 -18.48 8.44
N LEU A 185 2.19 -18.72 7.13
CA LEU A 185 1.87 -20.05 6.61
C LEU A 185 3.11 -20.92 6.86
N PRO A 186 3.04 -21.91 7.78
CA PRO A 186 4.17 -22.81 7.98
C PRO A 186 4.44 -23.57 6.69
N THR A 187 5.68 -23.50 6.21
CA THR A 187 6.10 -24.20 4.99
C THR A 187 6.36 -25.66 5.34
N TYR A 188 5.42 -26.54 5.03
CA TYR A 188 5.58 -27.99 5.20
C TYR A 188 6.26 -28.63 3.99
N TRP A 189 6.99 -29.72 4.23
CA TRP A 189 7.56 -30.55 3.17
C TRP A 189 6.43 -31.19 2.34
N ARG A 190 6.32 -30.84 1.06
CA ARG A 190 5.26 -31.34 0.18
C ARG A 190 5.61 -32.72 -0.34
N VAL A 191 4.59 -33.50 -0.69
CA VAL A 191 4.76 -34.83 -1.31
C VAL A 191 5.49 -34.71 -2.66
N THR A 192 5.25 -33.64 -3.43
CA THR A 192 5.94 -33.36 -4.69
C THR A 192 7.45 -33.18 -4.50
N ASP A 193 7.86 -32.50 -3.43
CA ASP A 193 9.27 -32.23 -3.14
C ASP A 193 9.96 -33.51 -2.67
N ALA A 194 9.24 -34.33 -1.88
CA ALA A 194 9.69 -35.66 -1.49
C ALA A 194 9.87 -36.60 -2.70
N LEU A 195 8.93 -36.61 -3.65
CA LEU A 195 9.04 -37.41 -4.88
C LEU A 195 10.25 -36.99 -5.71
N ALA A 196 10.49 -35.69 -5.87
CA ALA A 196 11.64 -35.17 -6.60
C ALA A 196 12.96 -35.63 -5.97
N LEU A 197 13.06 -35.56 -4.63
CA LEU A 197 14.24 -35.99 -3.89
C LEU A 197 14.47 -37.51 -4.02
N VAL A 198 13.42 -38.32 -3.82
CA VAL A 198 13.52 -39.78 -3.90
C VAL A 198 13.94 -40.21 -5.31
N ARG A 199 13.33 -39.64 -6.37
CA ARG A 199 13.71 -39.92 -7.76
C ARG A 199 15.17 -39.55 -8.05
N LYS A 200 15.61 -38.39 -7.57
CA LYS A 200 17.02 -37.97 -7.69
C LYS A 200 17.95 -39.00 -7.04
N LYS A 201 17.61 -39.48 -5.84
CA LYS A 201 18.42 -40.47 -5.10
C LYS A 201 18.41 -41.86 -5.74
N ILE A 202 17.32 -42.25 -6.39
CA ILE A 202 17.25 -43.46 -7.21
C ILE A 202 18.16 -43.32 -8.42
N GLY A 203 18.12 -42.19 -9.13
CA GLY A 203 18.99 -41.92 -10.28
C GLY A 203 20.48 -41.91 -9.91
N GLU A 204 20.82 -41.46 -8.70
CA GLU A 204 22.19 -41.50 -8.15
C GLU A 204 22.60 -42.89 -7.63
N GLY A 205 21.70 -43.89 -7.62
CA GLY A 205 21.97 -45.24 -7.11
C GLY A 205 22.16 -45.34 -5.59
N THR A 206 21.77 -44.30 -4.84
CA THR A 206 22.00 -44.18 -3.38
C THR A 206 20.76 -44.45 -2.55
N ALA A 207 19.59 -44.65 -3.17
CA ALA A 207 18.33 -44.94 -2.48
C ALA A 207 18.24 -46.42 -2.01
N ARG A 208 18.97 -46.78 -0.94
CA ARG A 208 18.89 -48.13 -0.33
C ARG A 208 17.93 -48.16 0.84
N ASN A 209 17.87 -47.10 1.63
CA ASN A 209 16.97 -46.95 2.76
C ASN A 209 16.26 -45.59 2.69
N ILE A 210 14.96 -45.62 2.43
CA ILE A 210 14.13 -44.40 2.29
C ILE A 210 14.23 -43.49 3.53
N TRP A 211 14.36 -44.07 4.73
CA TRP A 211 14.41 -43.32 5.98
C TRP A 211 15.76 -42.64 6.25
N LYS A 212 16.85 -43.17 5.71
CA LYS A 212 18.20 -42.62 5.90
C LYS A 212 18.67 -41.78 4.71
N ASP A 213 18.33 -42.21 3.50
CA ASP A 213 18.93 -41.69 2.27
C ASP A 213 18.01 -40.72 1.53
N CYS A 214 16.70 -40.84 1.72
CA CYS A 214 15.69 -40.04 1.01
C CYS A 214 14.99 -39.01 1.90
N MET A 215 15.51 -38.75 3.10
CA MET A 215 15.07 -37.64 3.95
C MET A 215 15.90 -36.39 3.67
N PRO A 216 15.30 -35.19 3.68
CA PRO A 216 16.07 -33.97 3.54
C PRO A 216 17.01 -33.78 4.74
N ALA A 217 18.29 -33.48 4.47
CA ALA A 217 19.31 -33.27 5.51
C ALA A 217 18.98 -32.12 6.48
N ARG A 218 18.16 -31.16 6.02
CA ARG A 218 17.61 -30.07 6.81
C ARG A 218 16.14 -29.94 6.44
N ALA A 219 15.24 -30.07 7.41
CA ALA A 219 13.83 -29.71 7.23
C ALA A 219 13.77 -28.26 6.72
N PRO A 220 12.85 -27.93 5.79
CA PRO A 220 12.75 -26.59 5.22
C PRO A 220 12.64 -25.57 6.36
N ALA A 221 13.41 -24.49 6.22
CA ALA A 221 13.75 -23.57 7.29
C ALA A 221 12.51 -22.96 7.95
N GLU A 222 12.20 -23.40 9.17
CA GLU A 222 11.88 -22.58 10.36
C GLU A 222 11.38 -23.46 11.54
N PRO A 223 11.56 -23.02 12.81
CA PRO A 223 11.50 -23.89 13.97
C PRO A 223 10.07 -24.00 14.52
N VAL A 224 9.24 -24.89 13.98
CA VAL A 224 7.98 -25.26 14.67
C VAL A 224 7.74 -26.77 14.65
N GLY A 225 8.30 -27.42 15.68
CA GLY A 225 7.66 -28.56 16.35
C GLY A 225 7.72 -29.94 15.69
N ALA A 226 7.22 -30.93 16.45
CA ALA A 226 7.07 -32.32 16.05
C ALA A 226 6.21 -32.51 14.78
N ILE A 227 5.34 -31.53 14.48
CA ILE A 227 4.42 -31.56 13.33
C ILE A 227 5.19 -31.46 12.00
N SER A 228 6.17 -30.56 11.87
CA SER A 228 6.97 -30.46 10.64
C SER A 228 7.78 -31.73 10.36
N ARG A 229 8.35 -32.34 11.42
CA ARG A 229 9.02 -33.65 11.31
C ARG A 229 8.05 -34.74 10.87
N ARG A 230 6.85 -34.82 11.48
CA ARG A 230 5.81 -35.78 11.10
C ARG A 230 5.33 -35.58 9.66
N ALA A 231 5.17 -34.34 9.22
CA ALA A 231 4.80 -34.01 7.84
C ALA A 231 5.87 -34.45 6.85
N THR A 232 7.15 -34.24 7.16
CA THR A 232 8.29 -34.69 6.34
C THR A 232 8.33 -36.21 6.23
N VAL A 233 8.13 -36.91 7.36
CA VAL A 233 8.05 -38.38 7.42
C VAL A 233 6.88 -38.89 6.58
N ALA A 234 5.69 -38.31 6.75
CA ALA A 234 4.50 -38.72 6.01
C ALA A 234 4.64 -38.46 4.51
N ALA A 235 5.15 -37.30 4.11
CA ALA A 235 5.33 -36.95 2.70
C ALA A 235 6.35 -37.87 2.00
N THR A 236 7.45 -38.19 2.66
CA THR A 236 8.48 -39.11 2.13
C THR A 236 7.98 -40.55 2.04
N PHE A 237 7.18 -40.98 3.02
CA PHE A 237 6.54 -42.29 2.99
C PHE A 237 5.52 -42.42 1.86
N VAL A 238 4.63 -41.43 1.72
CA VAL A 238 3.64 -41.38 0.63
C VAL A 238 4.33 -41.33 -0.73
N ALA A 239 5.39 -40.54 -0.87
CA ALA A 239 6.20 -40.51 -2.08
C ALA A 239 6.81 -41.90 -2.41
N GLY A 240 7.33 -42.61 -1.41
CA GLY A 240 7.83 -43.97 -1.59
C GLY A 240 6.76 -44.96 -2.04
N LEU A 241 5.56 -44.92 -1.44
CA LEU A 241 4.44 -45.77 -1.85
C LEU A 241 3.96 -45.45 -3.26
N GLU A 242 3.93 -44.17 -3.62
CA GLU A 242 3.52 -43.73 -4.97
C GLU A 242 4.49 -44.25 -6.04
N LEU A 243 5.80 -44.29 -5.76
CA LEU A 243 6.80 -44.86 -6.67
C LEU A 243 6.72 -46.40 -6.75
N VAL A 244 6.38 -47.08 -5.66
CA VAL A 244 6.10 -48.53 -5.68
C VAL A 244 4.85 -48.82 -6.51
N ARG A 245 3.81 -47.99 -6.37
CA ARG A 245 2.57 -48.09 -7.16
C ARG A 245 2.84 -47.89 -8.66
N GLN A 246 3.79 -47.02 -9.01
CA GLN A 246 4.20 -46.74 -10.40
C GLN A 246 5.18 -47.79 -10.97
N GLY A 247 5.62 -48.76 -10.16
CA GLY A 247 6.57 -49.80 -10.60
C GLY A 247 8.02 -49.32 -10.70
N GLU A 248 8.33 -48.09 -10.30
CA GLU A 248 9.67 -47.51 -10.31
C GLU A 248 10.53 -48.00 -9.13
N MET A 249 9.91 -48.59 -8.10
CA MET A 249 10.58 -49.13 -6.91
C MET A 249 9.97 -50.46 -6.45
N SER A 250 10.82 -51.35 -5.92
CA SER A 250 10.38 -52.53 -5.16
C SER A 250 10.67 -52.31 -3.68
N ALA A 251 9.63 -52.31 -2.84
CA ALA A 251 9.78 -52.21 -1.39
C ALA A 251 9.84 -53.60 -0.76
N LYS A 252 10.87 -53.85 0.06
CA LYS A 252 10.94 -55.01 0.96
C LYS A 252 10.87 -54.52 2.40
N GLN A 253 9.84 -54.94 3.12
CA GLN A 253 9.75 -54.67 4.55
C GLN A 253 10.67 -55.64 5.29
N MET A 254 11.71 -55.12 5.94
CA MET A 254 12.48 -55.91 6.88
C MET A 254 11.70 -55.98 8.19
N ALA A 255 11.20 -57.16 8.53
CA ALA A 255 10.60 -57.40 9.83
C ALA A 255 11.69 -57.25 10.89
N PHE A 256 11.52 -56.28 11.78
CA PHE A 256 12.36 -56.12 12.95
C PHE A 256 11.91 -57.18 13.96
N LEU A 257 12.68 -58.27 14.09
CA LEU A 257 12.55 -59.18 15.23
C LEU A 257 13.05 -58.41 16.47
N MET A 258 12.21 -58.43 17.51
CA MET A 258 12.27 -57.64 18.74
C MET A 258 13.62 -57.68 19.45
#